data_AF-A0A1W9NU00-F1
#
_entry.id   AF-A0A1W9NU00-F1
#
_cell.length_a   1.000
_cell.length_b   1.000
_cell.length_c   1.000
_cell.angle_alpha   90.00
_cell.angle_beta   90.00
_cell.angle_gamma   90.00
#
_symmetry.space_group_name_H-M   'P 1'
#
loop_
_entity.id
_entity.type
_entity.pdbx_description
1 polymer ?
#
loop_
_entity_poly.entity_id
_entity_poly.type
_entity_poly.pdbx_seq_one_letter_code
_entity_poly.pdbx_strand_id
1 'polypeptide(L)'
;MTYHENMKYYKILKEKERIVCLLCQHYCQLKEGQVGICGVNKNENGELKNLVYGHPVALNVDPVEKKPLYHLLPGTKALSFGTVGCNFKCPFCQNWDISQET
;
A
#
# COMPACT_ATOMS: atom_id res chain seq x y z
N MET A 1 1.22 -23.28 -0.93
CA MET A 1 0.92 -21.99 -0.29
C MET A 1 1.50 -22.00 1.10
N THR A 2 2.79 -21.71 1.21
CA THR A 2 3.51 -21.64 2.48
C THR A 2 3.13 -20.35 3.18
N TYR A 3 2.27 -20.46 4.19
CA TYR A 3 2.02 -19.39 5.15
C TYR A 3 3.32 -19.18 5.93
N HIS A 4 4.09 -18.16 5.56
CA HIS A 4 5.26 -17.74 6.34
C HIS A 4 4.81 -17.27 7.73
N GLU A 5 5.51 -17.74 8.76
CA GLU A 5 5.29 -17.43 10.16
C GLU A 5 5.18 -15.92 10.42
N ASN A 6 3.95 -15.47 10.72
CA ASN A 6 3.54 -14.30 11.49
C ASN A 6 4.47 -13.09 11.55
N MET A 7 4.84 -12.50 10.40
CA MET A 7 5.28 -11.10 10.42
C MET A 7 4.07 -10.24 10.76
N LYS A 8 3.93 -9.86 12.04
CA LYS A 8 2.89 -8.92 12.46
C LYS A 8 3.24 -7.54 11.89
N TYR A 9 2.48 -7.10 10.90
CA TYR A 9 2.57 -5.77 10.27
C TYR A 9 2.15 -4.62 11.19
N TYR A 10 1.87 -4.90 12.47
CA TYR A 10 1.51 -3.92 13.48
C TYR A 10 1.87 -4.41 14.89
N LYS A 11 1.92 -3.48 15.85
CA LYS A 11 2.06 -3.77 17.30
C LYS A 11 0.84 -3.23 18.05
N ILE A 12 0.41 -3.92 19.11
CA ILE A 12 -0.70 -3.46 19.97
C ILE A 12 -0.11 -2.64 21.12
N LEU A 13 -0.64 -1.44 21.34
CA LEU A 13 -0.35 -0.59 22.50
C LEU A 13 -1.48 -0.73 23.51
N LYS A 14 -1.34 -1.69 24.43
CA LYS A 14 -2.38 -2.03 25.43
C LYS A 14 -2.77 -0.84 26.30
N GLU A 15 -1.82 0.03 26.66
CA GLU A 15 -2.06 1.20 27.51
C GLU A 15 -2.96 2.27 26.86
N LYS A 16 -3.04 2.29 25.52
CA LYS A 16 -3.72 3.35 24.76
C LYS A 16 -4.85 2.84 23.88
N GLU A 17 -5.18 1.55 23.93
CA GLU A 17 -6.15 0.89 23.05
C GLU A 17 -5.93 1.22 21.57
N ARG A 18 -4.67 1.15 21.13
CA ARG A 18 -4.24 1.47 19.77
C ARG A 18 -3.40 0.37 19.17
N ILE A 19 -3.31 0.37 17.85
CA ILE A 19 -2.27 -0.34 17.12
C ILE A 19 -1.27 0.64 16.49
N VAL A 20 -0.03 0.19 16.31
CA VAL A 20 1.00 0.89 15.53
C VAL A 20 1.22 0.10 14.24
N CYS A 21 0.83 0.66 13.11
CA CYS A 21 1.12 0.08 11.80
C CYS A 21 2.62 0.15 11.49
N LEU A 22 3.22 -0.93 10.99
CA LEU A 22 4.66 -1.03 10.68
C LEU A 22 4.95 -1.12 9.17
N LEU A 23 3.95 -0.95 8.32
CA LEU A 23 4.09 -1.13 6.87
C LEU A 23 4.89 -0.01 6.18
N CYS A 24 5.04 1.15 6.81
CA CYS A 24 5.80 2.27 6.27
C CYS A 24 6.39 3.14 7.39
N GLN A 25 7.24 4.09 7.01
CA GLN A 25 7.97 4.97 7.92
C GLN A 25 7.09 5.95 8.73
N HIS A 26 5.79 6.03 8.46
CA HIS A 26 4.88 6.90 9.22
C HIS A 26 4.46 6.33 10.58
N TYR A 27 4.56 5.01 10.77
CA TYR A 27 4.20 4.34 12.01
C TYR A 27 2.87 4.79 12.63
N CYS A 28 1.81 4.91 11.81
CA CYS A 28 0.53 5.46 12.26
C CYS A 28 -0.01 4.72 13.50
N GLN A 29 -0.36 5.49 14.54
CA GLN A 29 -0.99 4.98 15.76
C GLN A 29 -2.51 5.09 15.65
N LEU A 30 -3.16 3.97 15.33
CA LEU A 30 -4.56 3.91 14.96
C LEU A 30 -5.40 3.47 16.17
N LYS A 31 -6.39 4.28 16.55
CA LYS A 31 -7.50 3.86 17.42
C LYS A 31 -8.44 2.93 16.64
N GLU A 32 -9.33 2.24 17.34
CA GLU A 32 -10.39 1.44 16.71
C GLU A 32 -11.14 2.27 15.65
N GLY A 33 -11.36 1.67 14.47
CA GLY A 33 -12.01 2.31 13.33
C GLY A 33 -11.15 3.31 12.54
N GLN A 34 -9.98 3.73 13.04
CA GLN A 34 -9.13 4.71 12.34
C GLN A 34 -8.36 4.09 11.17
N VAL A 35 -8.15 4.91 10.14
CA VAL A 35 -7.37 4.58 8.96
C VAL A 35 -6.05 5.36 8.98
N GLY A 36 -4.97 4.73 8.54
CA GLY A 36 -3.68 5.39 8.39
C GLY A 36 -3.68 6.46 7.30
N ILE A 37 -2.61 7.26 7.25
CA ILE A 37 -2.46 8.35 6.26
C ILE A 37 -2.53 7.86 4.81
N CYS A 38 -2.22 6.58 4.57
CA CYS A 38 -2.38 5.93 3.27
C CYS A 38 -3.85 5.70 2.85
N GLY A 39 -4.83 5.91 3.73
CA GLY A 39 -6.25 5.70 3.41
C GLY A 39 -6.69 4.24 3.28
N VAL A 40 -5.78 3.26 3.37
CA VAL A 40 -6.11 1.85 3.05
C VAL A 40 -5.79 0.84 4.16
N ASN A 41 -5.09 1.24 5.21
CA ASN A 41 -4.82 0.36 6.35
C ASN A 41 -5.59 0.86 7.57
N LYS A 42 -6.53 0.06 8.06
CA LYS A 42 -7.49 0.39 9.13
C LYS A 42 -7.23 -0.47 10.36
N ASN A 43 -7.41 0.10 11.55
CA ASN A 43 -7.56 -0.70 12.75
C ASN A 43 -9.02 -1.13 12.88
N GLU A 44 -9.26 -2.44 12.84
CA GLU A 44 -10.58 -3.03 12.99
C GLU A 44 -10.49 -4.23 13.94
N ASN A 45 -11.25 -4.15 15.04
CA ASN A 45 -11.24 -5.10 16.15
C ASN A 45 -9.83 -5.34 16.73
N GLY A 46 -9.04 -4.27 16.84
CA GLY A 46 -7.65 -4.36 17.31
C GLY A 46 -6.67 -5.01 16.33
N GLU A 47 -7.08 -5.26 15.08
CA GLU A 47 -6.23 -5.80 14.03
C GLU A 47 -6.04 -4.81 12.87
N LEU A 48 -4.86 -4.81 12.25
CA LEU A 48 -4.63 -4.07 11.03
C LEU A 48 -5.30 -4.79 9.84
N LYS A 49 -6.34 -4.19 9.27
CA LYS A 49 -7.00 -4.66 8.04
C LYS A 49 -6.62 -3.79 6.85
N ASN A 50 -6.38 -4.44 5.71
CA ASN A 50 -6.14 -3.77 4.44
C ASN A 50 -7.47 -3.65 3.66
N LEU A 51 -7.89 -2.42 3.39
CA LEU A 51 -9.18 -2.11 2.75
C LEU A 51 -9.20 -2.34 1.24
N VAL A 52 -8.02 -2.52 0.62
CA VAL A 52 -7.86 -2.67 -0.84
C VAL A 52 -7.39 -4.06 -1.24
N TYR A 53 -7.42 -5.01 -0.31
CA TYR A 53 -7.08 -6.40 -0.60
C TYR A 53 -8.04 -6.96 -1.65
N GLY A 54 -7.50 -7.41 -2.78
CA GLY A 54 -8.31 -7.90 -3.90
C GLY A 54 -8.98 -6.82 -4.76
N HIS A 55 -8.68 -5.54 -4.53
CA HIS A 55 -9.25 -4.40 -5.28
C HIS A 55 -8.15 -3.59 -6.00
N PRO A 56 -7.59 -4.11 -7.11
CA PRO A 56 -6.64 -3.36 -7.91
C PRO A 56 -7.33 -2.19 -8.62
N VAL A 57 -6.65 -1.04 -8.68
CA VAL A 57 -7.11 0.13 -9.45
C VAL A 57 -6.52 0.16 -10.86
N ALA A 58 -5.37 -0.49 -11.05
CA ALA A 58 -4.72 -0.62 -12.34
C ALA A 58 -4.13 -2.02 -12.52
N LEU A 59 -4.30 -2.57 -13.73
CA LEU A 59 -3.72 -3.84 -14.15
C LEU A 59 -3.41 -3.76 -15.64
N ASN A 60 -2.13 -3.73 -16.00
CA ASN A 60 -1.70 -3.56 -17.39
C ASN A 60 -0.52 -4.47 -17.71
N VAL A 61 -0.51 -5.01 -18.92
CA VAL A 61 0.64 -5.72 -19.50
C VAL A 61 1.17 -4.86 -20.63
N ASP A 62 2.27 -4.17 -20.37
CA ASP A 62 2.88 -3.21 -21.29
C ASP A 62 4.32 -3.62 -21.63
N PRO A 63 4.92 -3.12 -22.73
CA PRO A 63 6.36 -3.24 -22.95
C PRO A 63 7.17 -2.63 -21.79
N VAL A 64 8.30 -3.25 -21.46
CA VAL A 64 9.18 -2.80 -20.37
C VAL A 64 9.70 -1.36 -20.60
N GLU A 65 9.80 -0.92 -21.85
CA GLU A 65 10.20 0.43 -22.24
C GLU A 65 9.23 1.54 -21.79
N LYS A 66 7.98 1.19 -21.44
CA LYS A 66 7.03 2.13 -20.82
C LYS A 66 7.47 2.52 -19.40
N LYS A 67 8.28 1.69 -18.75
CA LYS A 67 8.83 1.95 -17.40
C LYS A 67 10.14 2.72 -17.53
N PRO A 68 10.61 3.40 -16.46
CA PRO A 68 11.87 4.14 -16.48
C PRO A 68 13.09 3.19 -16.45
N LEU A 69 13.14 2.21 -17.36
CA LEU A 69 14.10 1.11 -17.44
C LEU A 69 14.56 0.91 -18.89
N TYR A 70 15.31 1.90 -19.42
CA TYR A 70 15.83 1.84 -20.79
C TYR A 70 16.91 0.75 -20.91
N HIS A 71 16.87 -0.04 -22.01
CA HIS A 71 17.71 -1.22 -22.29
C HIS A 71 17.57 -2.42 -21.34
N LEU A 72 16.63 -2.40 -20.39
CA LEU A 72 16.34 -3.58 -19.58
C LEU A 72 15.41 -4.52 -20.36
N LEU A 73 15.95 -5.66 -20.84
CA LEU A 73 15.19 -6.71 -21.53
C LEU A 73 14.29 -6.20 -22.69
N PRO A 74 14.89 -5.63 -23.76
CA PRO A 74 14.13 -4.98 -24.83
C PRO A 74 13.05 -5.88 -25.46
N GLY A 75 11.88 -5.31 -25.72
CA GLY A 75 10.73 -5.98 -26.33
C GLY A 75 9.96 -6.94 -25.41
N THR A 76 10.40 -7.12 -24.15
CA THR A 76 9.69 -7.96 -23.19
C THR A 76 8.49 -7.24 -22.57
N LYS A 77 7.55 -8.03 -22.05
CA LYS A 77 6.34 -7.55 -21.39
C LYS A 77 6.54 -7.47 -19.87
N ALA A 78 6.04 -6.41 -19.27
CA ALA A 78 5.98 -6.20 -17.83
C ALA A 78 4.52 -6.13 -17.36
N LEU A 79 4.18 -6.91 -16.33
CA LEU A 79 2.92 -6.77 -15.62
C LEU A 79 3.04 -5.62 -14.61
N SER A 80 2.18 -4.62 -14.77
CA SER A 80 2.00 -3.54 -13.80
C SER A 80 0.68 -3.75 -13.08
N PHE A 81 0.73 -3.77 -11.76
CA PHE A 81 -0.47 -3.82 -10.92
C PHE A 81 -0.30 -2.86 -9.75
N GLY A 82 -1.40 -2.29 -9.28
CA GLY A 82 -1.40 -1.38 -8.14
C GLY A 82 -2.80 -1.17 -7.58
N THR A 83 -2.83 -0.73 -6.33
CA THR A 83 -4.02 -0.26 -5.61
C THR A 83 -3.89 1.24 -5.34
N VAL A 84 -4.95 1.85 -4.82
CA VAL A 84 -4.86 3.18 -4.19
C VAL A 84 -4.05 3.11 -2.88
N GLY A 85 -3.74 4.28 -2.31
CA GLY A 85 -3.15 4.40 -0.98
C GLY A 85 -1.64 4.64 -0.93
N CYS A 86 -1.09 5.27 -1.96
CA CYS A 86 0.25 5.85 -1.89
C CYS A 86 0.27 6.91 -0.76
N ASN A 87 1.16 6.76 0.21
CA ASN A 87 1.32 7.68 1.34
C ASN A 87 2.25 8.86 1.04
N PHE A 88 2.66 9.05 -0.22
CA PHE A 88 3.58 10.11 -0.64
C PHE A 88 2.78 11.23 -1.32
N LYS A 89 3.27 12.46 -1.18
CA LYS A 89 2.72 13.65 -1.84
C LYS A 89 3.72 14.18 -2.87
N CYS A 90 3.98 13.38 -3.89
CA CYS A 90 4.99 13.72 -4.90
C CYS A 90 4.51 14.90 -5.77
N PRO A 91 5.34 15.95 -5.99
CA PRO A 91 4.95 17.12 -6.78
C PRO A 91 4.73 16.83 -8.26
N PHE A 92 5.31 15.74 -8.79
CA PHE A 92 5.20 15.33 -10.20
C PHE A 92 4.65 13.90 -10.33
N CYS A 93 3.68 13.53 -9.49
CA CYS A 93 3.11 12.19 -9.52
C CYS A 93 2.36 11.95 -10.83
N GLN A 94 2.78 10.94 -11.61
CA GLN A 94 2.09 10.54 -12.84
C GLN A 94 0.77 9.80 -12.56
N ASN A 95 0.61 9.27 -11.35
CA ASN A 95 -0.56 8.51 -10.89
C ASN A 95 -1.35 9.31 -9.83
N TRP A 96 -1.36 10.64 -9.95
CA TRP A 96 -1.92 11.54 -8.94
C TRP A 96 -3.43 11.35 -8.80
N ASP A 97 -4.11 11.04 -9.89
CA ASP A 97 -5.52 10.68 -9.96
C ASP A 97 -5.86 9.53 -9.00
N ILE A 98 -5.11 8.44 -9.04
CA ILE A 98 -5.37 7.31 -8.14
C ILE A 98 -4.71 7.42 -6.76
N SER A 99 -3.77 8.35 -6.58
CA SER A 99 -2.97 8.45 -5.35
C SER A 99 -3.33 9.62 -4.45
N GLN A 100 -3.82 10.72 -5.03
CA GLN A 100 -3.98 12.01 -4.37
C GLN A 100 -5.35 12.66 -4.60
N GLU A 101 -6.19 12.12 -5.49
CA GLU A 101 -7.56 12.59 -5.68
C GLU A 101 -8.37 12.40 -4.39
N THR A 102 -9.24 13.38 -4.09
CA THR A 102 -9.83 13.63 -2.77
C THR A 102 -11.26 13.11 -2.66
#